data_AF-A0A7S2GR39-F1
#
_entry.id   AF-A0A7S2GR39-F1
#
_cell.length_a   1.000
_cell.length_b   1.000
_cell.length_c   1.000
_cell.angle_alpha   90.00
_cell.angle_beta   90.00
_cell.angle_gamma   90.00
#
_symmetry.space_group_name_H-M   'P 1'
#
loop_
_entity.id
_entity.type
_entity.pdbx_description
1 polymer ?
#
loop_
_entity_poly.entity_id
_entity_poly.type
_entity_poly.pdbx_seq_one_letter_code
_entity_poly.pdbx_strand_id
1 'polypeptide(L)'
;MPPVELQFDLTLVEPVKALAKAWIKASDDKKGRTVVKPALAADYLGWPSLQQQLFLQELFDKGKVLSIAALDAIEEAYKLDTQKNSEIRFKWIKLCLRAGRAAIMSNACEMAITQGRMKFVRPLYRFLVTCPIAGASRAARSLFEANKDVYHPICRKMVANDLAKTEVGDADVDVDGAPPKRSMATRVFFGAGVVVALAVASFW
;
A
#
# COMPACT_ATOMS: atom_id res chain seq x y z
N MET A 1 19.23 -10.63 -11.93
CA MET A 1 19.00 -10.32 -13.37
C MET A 1 19.85 -11.27 -14.20
N PRO A 2 19.43 -11.62 -15.43
CA PRO A 2 20.30 -12.36 -16.36
C PRO A 2 21.58 -11.55 -16.65
N PRO A 3 22.69 -12.21 -16.97
CA PRO A 3 23.98 -11.54 -17.18
C PRO A 3 24.07 -10.74 -18.49
N VAL A 4 23.15 -10.97 -19.44
CA VAL A 4 23.11 -10.26 -20.73
C VAL A 4 21.98 -9.24 -20.71
N GLU A 5 22.31 -7.98 -20.95
CA GLU A 5 21.33 -6.93 -21.16
C GLU A 5 20.78 -7.01 -22.59
N LEU A 6 19.46 -7.17 -22.71
CA LEU A 6 18.77 -7.13 -23.98
C LEU A 6 18.47 -5.69 -24.37
N GLN A 7 18.70 -5.36 -25.64
CA GLN A 7 18.34 -4.06 -26.20
C GLN A 7 16.86 -4.08 -26.58
N PHE A 8 16.07 -3.22 -25.92
CA PHE A 8 14.65 -3.04 -26.21
C PHE A 8 14.42 -1.69 -26.87
N ASP A 9 13.42 -1.62 -27.75
CA ASP A 9 12.94 -0.33 -28.24
C ASP A 9 12.27 0.46 -27.10
N LEU A 10 12.70 1.71 -26.92
CA LEU A 10 12.25 2.61 -25.86
C LEU A 10 11.39 3.77 -26.37
N THR A 11 11.06 3.81 -27.67
CA THR A 11 10.26 4.89 -28.30
C THR A 11 9.01 5.26 -27.51
N LEU A 12 8.26 4.28 -27.02
CA LEU A 12 7.03 4.50 -26.24
C LEU A 12 7.27 4.79 -24.75
N VAL A 13 8.48 4.52 -24.26
CA VAL A 13 8.83 4.58 -22.83
C VAL A 13 9.50 5.93 -22.48
N GLU A 14 10.28 6.48 -23.39
CA GLU A 14 10.94 7.78 -23.24
C GLU A 14 10.00 8.93 -22.88
N PRO A 15 8.87 9.18 -23.58
CA PRO A 15 7.96 10.27 -23.24
C PRO A 15 7.35 10.09 -21.84
N VAL A 16 7.02 8.84 -21.48
CA VAL A 16 6.49 8.49 -20.15
C VAL A 16 7.52 8.80 -19.06
N LYS A 17 8.77 8.40 -19.26
CA LYS A 17 9.87 8.69 -18.33
C LYS A 17 10.14 10.20 -18.23
N ALA A 18 10.04 10.94 -19.34
CA ALA A 18 10.23 12.39 -19.34
C ALA A 18 9.15 13.09 -18.51
N LEU A 19 7.87 12.72 -18.69
CA LEU A 19 6.76 13.27 -17.91
C LEU A 19 6.87 12.92 -16.42
N ALA A 20 7.19 11.67 -16.09
CA ALA A 20 7.39 11.25 -14.69
C ALA A 20 8.51 12.05 -14.01
N LYS A 21 9.65 12.25 -14.69
CA LYS A 21 10.74 13.10 -14.19
C LYS A 21 10.30 14.55 -13.99
N ALA A 22 9.48 15.10 -14.89
CA ALA A 22 8.98 16.46 -14.77
C ALA A 22 8.10 16.63 -13.52
N TRP A 23 7.20 15.68 -13.25
CA TRP A 23 6.37 15.69 -12.05
C TRP A 23 7.16 15.50 -10.75
N ILE A 24 8.17 14.63 -10.76
CA ILE A 24 9.06 14.46 -9.58
C ILE A 24 9.80 15.75 -9.28
N LYS A 25 10.37 16.41 -10.31
CA LYS A 25 11.04 17.72 -10.15
C LYS A 25 10.09 18.79 -9.63
N ALA A 26 8.90 18.89 -10.21
CA ALA A 26 7.88 19.85 -9.79
C ALA A 26 7.42 19.62 -8.33
N SER A 27 7.47 18.39 -7.83
CA SER A 27 7.18 18.08 -6.42
C SER A 27 8.33 18.44 -5.47
N ASP A 28 9.57 18.46 -5.94
CA ASP A 28 10.75 18.76 -5.12
C ASP A 28 11.01 20.28 -5.01
N ASP A 29 10.43 21.08 -5.89
CA ASP A 29 10.53 22.54 -5.90
C ASP A 29 9.80 23.15 -4.70
N LYS A 30 10.45 23.14 -3.53
CA LYS A 30 10.01 23.72 -2.25
C LYS A 30 9.73 25.24 -2.28
N LYS A 31 9.82 25.89 -3.44
CA LYS A 31 9.75 27.36 -3.59
C LYS A 31 8.35 27.92 -3.85
N GLY A 32 7.32 27.09 -3.95
CA GLY A 32 5.95 27.58 -4.01
C GLY A 32 4.95 26.48 -3.70
N ARG A 33 3.93 26.77 -2.91
CA ARG A 33 2.79 25.86 -2.63
C ARG A 33 2.05 25.39 -3.89
N THR A 34 2.36 25.97 -5.05
CA THR A 34 1.71 25.69 -6.34
C THR A 34 2.62 24.80 -7.17
N VAL A 35 2.31 23.51 -7.23
CA VAL A 35 2.97 22.58 -8.16
C VAL A 35 2.52 22.96 -9.57
N VAL A 36 3.44 23.47 -10.38
CA VAL A 36 3.14 23.90 -11.75
C VAL A 36 2.94 22.66 -12.61
N LYS A 37 1.79 22.57 -13.27
CA LYS A 37 1.47 21.52 -14.23
C LYS A 37 2.54 21.48 -15.34
N PRO A 38 3.22 20.35 -15.57
CA PRO A 38 4.18 20.23 -16.67
C PRO A 38 3.49 20.43 -18.02
N ALA A 39 4.17 21.06 -18.99
CA ALA A 39 3.64 21.26 -20.33
C ALA A 39 3.23 19.94 -21.02
N LEU A 40 4.00 18.88 -20.77
CA LEU A 40 3.76 17.50 -21.25
C LEU A 40 2.53 16.82 -20.63
N ALA A 41 1.83 17.47 -19.69
CA ALA A 41 0.68 16.87 -19.06
C ALA A 41 -0.50 16.68 -20.03
N ALA A 42 -0.61 17.47 -21.10
CA ALA A 42 -1.65 17.27 -22.10
C ALA A 42 -1.54 15.90 -22.79
N ASP A 43 -0.33 15.39 -22.96
CA ASP A 43 -0.05 14.15 -23.70
C ASP A 43 -0.60 12.91 -22.99
N TYR A 44 -0.70 12.94 -21.66
CA TYR A 44 -1.15 11.80 -20.85
C TYR A 44 -2.54 11.28 -21.27
N LEU A 45 -3.46 12.18 -21.62
CA LEU A 45 -4.83 11.81 -22.01
C LEU A 45 -4.89 11.14 -23.38
N GLY A 46 -3.92 11.42 -24.26
CA GLY A 46 -3.80 10.80 -25.59
C GLY A 46 -3.09 9.44 -25.56
N TRP A 47 -2.49 9.06 -24.44
CA TRP A 47 -1.71 7.82 -24.34
C TRP A 47 -2.59 6.57 -24.19
N PRO A 48 -2.21 5.44 -24.80
CA PRO A 48 -2.76 4.13 -24.47
C PRO A 48 -2.64 3.81 -22.98
N SER A 49 -3.56 3.00 -22.49
CA SER A 49 -3.65 2.61 -21.07
C SER A 49 -2.36 2.02 -20.50
N LEU A 50 -1.56 1.31 -21.31
CA LEU A 50 -0.26 0.77 -20.88
C LEU A 50 0.77 1.87 -20.58
N GLN A 51 0.83 2.93 -21.39
CA GLN A 51 1.71 4.07 -21.14
C GLN A 51 1.26 4.85 -19.89
N GLN A 52 -0.05 5.01 -19.70
CA GLN A 52 -0.60 5.61 -18.48
C GLN A 52 -0.26 4.78 -17.22
N GLN A 53 -0.37 3.45 -17.30
CA GLN A 53 0.05 2.55 -16.23
C GLN A 53 1.55 2.59 -15.96
N LEU A 54 2.36 2.74 -17.02
CA LEU A 54 3.81 2.87 -16.92
C LEU A 54 4.19 4.20 -16.26
N PHE A 55 3.48 5.29 -16.59
CA PHE A 55 3.68 6.59 -15.95
C PHE A 55 3.50 6.53 -14.44
N LEU A 56 2.38 5.96 -13.97
CA LEU A 56 2.13 5.79 -12.54
C LEU A 56 3.13 4.85 -11.87
N GLN A 57 3.62 3.83 -12.60
CA GLN A 57 4.66 2.94 -12.12
C GLN A 57 5.99 3.66 -11.94
N GLU A 58 6.40 4.44 -12.94
CA GLU A 58 7.62 5.24 -12.93
C GLU A 58 7.60 6.29 -11.80
N LEU A 59 6.44 6.93 -11.56
CA LEU A 59 6.25 7.80 -10.40
C LEU A 59 6.41 7.05 -9.07
N PHE A 60 5.91 5.83 -8.96
CA PHE A 60 6.05 5.04 -7.73
C PHE A 60 7.49 4.55 -7.51
N ASP A 61 8.18 4.11 -8.57
CA ASP A 61 9.50 3.50 -8.48
C ASP A 61 10.61 4.54 -8.31
N LYS A 62 10.53 5.67 -9.04
CA LYS A 62 11.54 6.74 -9.01
C LYS A 62 11.17 7.90 -8.08
N GLY A 63 9.90 8.06 -7.78
CA GLY A 63 9.45 9.07 -6.84
C GLY A 63 9.88 8.69 -5.42
N LYS A 64 10.62 9.60 -4.78
CA LYS A 64 10.46 9.75 -3.33
C LYS A 64 8.99 10.04 -3.03
N VAL A 65 8.55 9.84 -1.79
CA VAL A 65 7.16 10.09 -1.40
C VAL A 65 6.74 11.47 -1.91
N LEU A 66 5.85 11.51 -2.90
CA LEU A 66 5.41 12.75 -3.52
C LEU A 66 4.65 13.59 -2.49
N SER A 67 4.76 14.90 -2.61
CA SER A 67 3.96 15.80 -1.76
C SER A 67 2.48 15.64 -2.07
N ILE A 68 1.63 15.86 -1.05
CA ILE A 68 0.17 15.80 -1.22
C ILE A 68 -0.29 16.83 -2.27
N ALA A 69 0.30 18.03 -2.27
CA ALA A 69 0.03 19.06 -3.27
C ALA A 69 0.35 18.62 -4.71
N ALA A 70 1.43 17.85 -4.91
CA ALA A 70 1.74 17.30 -6.23
C ALA A 70 0.71 16.25 -6.65
N LEU A 71 0.24 15.41 -5.73
CA LEU A 71 -0.82 14.44 -6.03
C LEU A 71 -2.15 15.14 -6.36
N ASP A 72 -2.50 16.21 -5.65
CA ASP A 72 -3.71 16.97 -5.95
C ASP A 72 -3.62 17.66 -7.33
N ALA A 73 -2.45 18.19 -7.69
CA ALA A 73 -2.21 18.74 -9.03
C ALA A 73 -2.27 17.67 -10.13
N ILE A 74 -1.79 16.45 -9.86
CA ILE A 74 -1.91 15.30 -10.78
C ILE A 74 -3.39 14.90 -10.91
N GLU A 75 -4.13 14.86 -9.81
CA GLU A 75 -5.57 14.56 -9.83
C GLU A 75 -6.34 15.60 -10.63
N GLU A 76 -6.09 16.90 -10.43
CA GLU A 76 -6.73 17.97 -11.20
C GLU A 76 -6.40 17.86 -12.70
N ALA A 77 -5.16 17.49 -13.03
CA ALA A 77 -4.73 17.36 -14.41
C ALA A 77 -5.34 16.15 -15.14
N TYR A 78 -5.54 15.01 -14.47
CA TYR A 78 -5.83 13.72 -15.11
C TYR A 78 -7.12 13.03 -14.63
N LYS A 79 -7.74 13.52 -13.56
CA LYS A 79 -8.98 12.99 -12.96
C LYS A 79 -8.86 11.50 -12.60
N LEU A 80 -7.79 11.12 -11.91
CA LEU A 80 -7.44 9.72 -11.62
C LEU A 80 -8.36 9.08 -10.58
N ASP A 81 -8.95 9.86 -9.67
CA ASP A 81 -9.89 9.39 -8.65
C ASP A 81 -11.17 8.81 -9.29
N THR A 82 -11.53 9.26 -10.49
CA THR A 82 -12.73 8.80 -11.23
C THR A 82 -12.45 7.70 -12.26
N GLN A 83 -11.21 7.20 -12.35
CA GLN A 83 -10.83 6.24 -13.37
C GLN A 83 -11.45 4.87 -13.15
N LYS A 84 -12.09 4.34 -14.20
CA LYS A 84 -12.74 3.01 -14.18
C LYS A 84 -11.76 1.87 -14.45
N ASN A 85 -10.63 2.13 -15.10
CA ASN A 85 -9.65 1.10 -15.39
C ASN A 85 -8.96 0.64 -14.09
N SER A 86 -9.22 -0.61 -13.70
CA SER A 86 -8.71 -1.18 -12.44
C SER A 86 -7.20 -1.12 -12.28
N GLU A 87 -6.40 -1.27 -13.35
CA GLU A 87 -4.94 -1.22 -13.25
C GLU A 87 -4.43 0.19 -12.98
N ILE A 88 -5.03 1.19 -13.63
CA ILE A 88 -4.70 2.61 -13.43
C ILE A 88 -5.17 3.04 -12.04
N ARG A 89 -6.43 2.74 -11.69
CA ARG A 89 -7.03 3.01 -10.38
C ARG A 89 -6.18 2.43 -9.24
N PHE A 90 -5.76 1.17 -9.36
CA PHE A 90 -4.93 0.52 -8.36
C PHE A 90 -3.56 1.20 -8.18
N LYS A 91 -2.87 1.50 -9.28
CA LYS A 91 -1.56 2.17 -9.24
C LYS A 91 -1.66 3.57 -8.64
N TRP A 92 -2.72 4.31 -8.96
CA TRP A 92 -3.01 5.61 -8.38
C TRP A 92 -3.27 5.52 -6.88
N ILE A 93 -4.15 4.61 -6.44
CA ILE A 93 -4.43 4.38 -5.02
C ILE A 93 -3.15 4.05 -4.26
N LYS A 94 -2.33 3.14 -4.80
CA LYS A 94 -1.04 2.76 -4.22
C LYS A 94 -0.10 3.95 -4.04
N LEU A 95 -0.05 4.86 -5.02
CA LEU A 95 0.77 6.08 -4.96
C LEU A 95 0.26 7.03 -3.86
N CYS A 96 -1.05 7.27 -3.82
CA CYS A 96 -1.69 8.15 -2.84
C CYS A 96 -1.60 7.62 -1.40
N LEU A 97 -1.78 6.31 -1.19
CA LEU A 97 -1.65 5.69 0.14
C LEU A 97 -0.23 5.79 0.67
N ARG A 98 0.79 5.66 -0.19
CA ARG A 98 2.20 5.84 0.19
C ARG A 98 2.50 7.29 0.63
N ALA A 99 1.83 8.27 0.05
CA ALA A 99 1.96 9.68 0.42
C ALA A 99 1.05 10.12 1.58
N GLY A 100 0.11 9.28 1.99
CA GLY A 100 -0.83 9.62 3.07
C GLY A 100 -1.95 10.58 2.66
N ARG A 101 -2.35 10.62 1.38
CA ARG A 101 -3.48 11.45 0.93
C ARG A 101 -4.81 10.87 1.42
N ALA A 102 -5.48 11.53 2.36
CA ALA A 102 -6.70 11.02 3.00
C ALA A 102 -7.89 10.83 2.05
N ALA A 103 -8.02 11.69 1.03
CA ALA A 103 -9.14 11.64 0.07
C ALA A 103 -9.27 10.30 -0.67
N ILE A 104 -8.19 9.53 -0.80
CA ILE A 104 -8.18 8.25 -1.53
C ILE A 104 -8.77 7.09 -0.71
N MET A 105 -8.98 7.27 0.60
CA MET A 105 -9.32 6.16 1.50
C MET A 105 -10.65 5.49 1.11
N SER A 106 -11.67 6.28 0.75
CA SER A 106 -12.95 5.77 0.25
C SER A 106 -12.76 4.91 -1.00
N ASN A 107 -12.01 5.43 -1.97
CA ASN A 107 -11.71 4.74 -3.23
C ASN A 107 -10.91 3.44 -3.01
N ALA A 108 -10.03 3.41 -2.01
CA ALA A 108 -9.28 2.21 -1.63
C ALA A 108 -10.18 1.16 -0.99
N CYS A 109 -11.04 1.55 -0.05
CA CYS A 109 -12.00 0.64 0.59
C CYS A 109 -12.99 0.05 -0.42
N GLU A 110 -13.55 0.89 -1.30
CA GLU A 110 -14.46 0.45 -2.35
C GLU A 110 -13.78 -0.54 -3.31
N MET A 111 -12.54 -0.25 -3.73
CA MET A 111 -11.77 -1.14 -4.59
C MET A 111 -11.48 -2.50 -3.92
N ALA A 112 -11.25 -2.51 -2.61
CA ALA A 112 -11.02 -3.74 -1.86
C ALA A 112 -12.25 -4.66 -1.82
N ILE A 113 -13.46 -4.10 -1.75
CA ILE A 113 -14.71 -4.87 -1.72
C ILE A 113 -15.10 -5.32 -3.13
N THR A 114 -15.05 -4.42 -4.10
CA THR A 114 -15.55 -4.66 -5.46
C THR A 114 -14.69 -5.65 -6.25
N GLN A 115 -13.38 -5.70 -6.02
CA GLN A 115 -12.46 -6.53 -6.78
C GLN A 115 -11.95 -7.71 -5.94
N GLY A 116 -12.14 -8.95 -6.42
CA GLY A 116 -11.64 -10.16 -5.75
C GLY A 116 -10.24 -10.62 -6.19
N ARG A 117 -9.63 -9.96 -7.18
CA ARG A 117 -8.37 -10.42 -7.79
C ARG A 117 -7.20 -10.21 -6.83
N MET A 118 -6.51 -11.29 -6.45
CA MET A 118 -5.38 -11.26 -5.50
C MET A 118 -4.28 -10.26 -5.88
N LYS A 119 -4.09 -9.99 -7.19
CA LYS A 119 -3.17 -8.97 -7.71
C LYS A 119 -3.40 -7.58 -7.08
N PHE A 120 -4.66 -7.23 -6.80
CA PHE A 120 -5.04 -5.94 -6.21
C PHE A 120 -5.26 -6.05 -4.71
N VAL A 121 -6.07 -7.02 -4.28
CA VAL A 121 -6.53 -7.14 -2.88
C VAL A 121 -5.36 -7.26 -1.90
N ARG A 122 -4.43 -8.17 -2.14
CA ARG A 122 -3.34 -8.43 -1.18
C ARG A 122 -2.40 -7.24 -1.04
N PRO A 123 -1.85 -6.65 -2.12
CA PRO A 123 -1.04 -5.45 -1.97
C PRO A 123 -1.83 -4.27 -1.40
N LEU A 124 -3.11 -4.13 -1.72
CA LEU A 124 -3.95 -3.02 -1.23
C LEU A 124 -4.07 -3.04 0.29
N TYR A 125 -4.39 -4.20 0.90
CA TYR A 125 -4.43 -4.32 2.36
C TYR A 125 -3.07 -4.04 3.01
N ARG A 126 -1.97 -4.47 2.38
CA ARG A 126 -0.61 -4.13 2.86
C ARG A 126 -0.38 -2.62 2.84
N PHE A 127 -0.72 -1.94 1.75
CA PHE A 127 -0.58 -0.49 1.64
C PHE A 127 -1.46 0.28 2.61
N LEU A 128 -2.69 -0.19 2.86
CA LEU A 128 -3.59 0.42 3.84
C LEU A 128 -3.05 0.31 5.27
N VAL A 129 -2.43 -0.83 5.62
CA VAL A 129 -1.83 -1.01 6.94
C VAL A 129 -0.56 -0.16 7.12
N THR A 130 0.29 -0.07 6.09
CA THR A 130 1.51 0.74 6.13
C THR A 130 1.27 2.23 5.87
N CYS A 131 0.02 2.64 5.64
CA CYS A 131 -0.30 4.02 5.31
C CYS A 131 -0.03 4.93 6.53
N PRO A 132 0.64 6.09 6.35
CA PRO A 132 0.94 7.00 7.46
C PRO A 132 -0.30 7.72 8.03
N ILE A 133 -1.49 7.52 7.43
CA ILE A 133 -2.73 8.12 7.91
C ILE A 133 -3.14 7.45 9.23
N ALA A 134 -3.38 8.27 10.26
CA ALA A 134 -3.87 7.78 11.55
C ALA A 134 -5.18 6.99 11.39
N GLY A 135 -5.20 5.77 11.92
CA GLY A 135 -6.38 4.90 11.87
C GLY A 135 -6.59 4.11 10.58
N ALA A 136 -5.78 4.30 9.53
CA ALA A 136 -5.88 3.55 8.28
C ALA A 136 -5.72 2.03 8.49
N SER A 137 -4.75 1.63 9.32
CA SER A 137 -4.53 0.23 9.70
C SER A 137 -5.74 -0.39 10.39
N ARG A 138 -6.38 0.33 11.33
CA ARG A 138 -7.62 -0.12 11.99
C ARG A 138 -8.77 -0.23 11.00
N ALA A 139 -8.92 0.75 10.10
CA ALA A 139 -9.94 0.74 9.07
C ALA A 139 -9.79 -0.47 8.12
N ALA A 140 -8.56 -0.78 7.69
CA ALA A 140 -8.28 -1.96 6.87
C ALA A 140 -8.65 -3.27 7.56
N ARG A 141 -8.33 -3.43 8.85
CA ARG A 141 -8.68 -4.64 9.61
C ARG A 141 -10.20 -4.80 9.76
N SER A 142 -10.90 -3.71 10.11
CA SER A 142 -12.36 -3.71 10.21
C SER A 142 -13.02 -4.05 8.87
N LEU A 143 -12.52 -3.46 7.77
CA LEU A 143 -12.99 -3.73 6.42
C LEU A 143 -12.80 -5.21 6.02
N PHE A 144 -11.64 -5.78 6.33
CA PHE A 144 -11.37 -7.19 6.06
C PHE A 144 -12.32 -8.09 6.85
N GLU A 145 -12.50 -7.85 8.15
CA GLU A 145 -13.35 -8.68 9.01
C GLU A 145 -14.82 -8.65 8.54
N ALA A 146 -15.32 -7.48 8.15
CA ALA A 146 -16.68 -7.33 7.63
C ALA A 146 -16.91 -8.02 6.27
N ASN A 147 -15.87 -8.19 5.45
CA ASN A 147 -16.00 -8.69 4.07
C ASN A 147 -15.24 -10.01 3.82
N LYS A 148 -14.68 -10.65 4.86
CA LYS A 148 -13.80 -11.81 4.72
C LYS A 148 -14.44 -12.97 3.97
N ASP A 149 -15.75 -13.14 4.12
CA ASP A 149 -16.51 -14.26 3.53
C ASP A 149 -16.92 -14.02 2.08
N VAL A 150 -16.82 -12.78 1.59
CA VAL A 150 -17.02 -12.44 0.17
C VAL A 150 -15.82 -12.89 -0.67
N TYR A 151 -14.62 -12.91 -0.07
CA TYR A 151 -13.40 -13.31 -0.78
C TYR A 151 -13.31 -14.82 -0.97
N HIS A 152 -12.69 -15.22 -2.09
CA HIS A 152 -12.31 -16.62 -2.31
C HIS A 152 -11.46 -17.14 -1.13
N PRO A 153 -11.64 -18.39 -0.64
CA PRO A 153 -10.97 -18.91 0.55
C PRO A 153 -9.44 -18.75 0.56
N ILE A 154 -8.80 -18.89 -0.61
CA ILE A 154 -7.35 -18.67 -0.77
C ILE A 154 -6.99 -17.20 -0.53
N CYS A 155 -7.77 -16.26 -1.11
CA CYS A 155 -7.55 -14.83 -0.92
C CYS A 155 -7.69 -14.45 0.56
N ARG A 156 -8.79 -14.89 1.19
CA ARG A 156 -9.05 -14.69 2.63
C ARG A 156 -7.88 -15.16 3.48
N LYS A 157 -7.41 -16.40 3.30
CA LYS A 157 -6.27 -16.95 4.06
C LYS A 157 -5.00 -16.13 3.87
N MET A 158 -4.70 -15.73 2.63
CA MET A 158 -3.48 -14.99 2.33
C MET A 158 -3.50 -13.55 2.86
N VAL A 159 -4.66 -12.87 2.81
CA VAL A 159 -4.83 -11.53 3.38
C VAL A 159 -4.76 -11.59 4.91
N ALA A 160 -5.42 -12.56 5.54
CA ALA A 160 -5.33 -12.76 7.00
C ALA A 160 -3.87 -12.94 7.46
N ASN A 161 -3.10 -13.76 6.74
CA ASN A 161 -1.67 -13.93 7.01
C ASN A 161 -0.86 -12.65 6.82
N ASP A 162 -1.21 -11.82 5.83
CA ASP A 162 -0.53 -10.56 5.58
C ASP A 162 -0.85 -9.52 6.68
N LEU A 163 -2.08 -9.50 7.21
CA LEU A 163 -2.52 -8.63 8.31
C LEU A 163 -1.96 -9.06 9.68
N ALA A 164 -1.80 -10.36 9.93
CA ALA A 164 -1.21 -10.85 11.18
C ALA A 164 0.30 -10.51 11.28
N LYS A 165 1.02 -10.49 10.15
CA LYS A 165 2.46 -10.17 10.14
C LYS A 165 2.76 -8.74 10.52
N THR A 166 1.85 -7.81 10.24
CA THR A 166 2.04 -6.39 10.56
C THR A 166 1.76 -6.08 12.03
N GLU A 167 1.14 -6.99 12.79
CA GLU A 167 0.89 -6.85 14.24
C GLU A 167 2.16 -7.04 15.07
N VAL A 168 3.06 -7.93 14.63
CA VAL A 168 4.31 -8.24 15.35
C VAL A 168 5.33 -7.09 15.25
N GLY A 169 5.21 -6.21 14.26
CA GLY A 169 6.14 -5.08 14.05
C GLY A 169 5.81 -3.81 14.84
N ASP A 170 4.60 -3.69 15.38
CA ASP A 170 4.15 -2.54 16.20
C ASP A 170 4.39 -2.76 17.71
N ALA A 171 4.77 -3.98 18.12
CA ALA A 171 5.03 -4.33 19.52
C ALA A 171 6.45 -4.00 20.00
N ASP A 172 7.36 -3.56 19.13
CA ASP A 172 8.78 -3.28 19.44
C ASP A 172 9.17 -1.79 19.26
N VAL A 173 8.24 -0.86 19.42
CA VAL A 173 8.57 0.58 19.53
C VAL A 173 8.43 1.04 20.98
N ASP A 174 9.25 0.45 21.85
CA ASP A 174 9.62 1.07 23.12
C ASP A 174 10.63 2.19 22.83
N VAL A 175 10.19 3.42 23.09
CA VAL A 175 11.04 4.60 23.19
C VAL A 175 11.81 4.48 24.51
N ASP A 176 12.99 3.86 24.49
CA ASP A 176 14.16 4.27 25.28
C ASP A 176 15.34 3.31 25.03
N GLY A 177 16.54 3.90 24.90
CA GLY A 177 17.71 3.23 24.35
C GLY A 177 18.33 2.14 25.24
N ALA A 178 18.46 0.92 24.69
CA ALA A 178 19.64 0.04 24.69
C ALA A 178 19.22 -1.37 24.23
N PRO A 179 20.03 -2.09 23.43
CA PRO A 179 19.64 -3.41 22.94
C PRO A 179 19.69 -4.47 24.06
N PRO A 180 18.66 -5.33 24.24
CA PRO A 180 18.74 -6.42 25.19
C PRO A 180 19.68 -7.51 24.67
N LYS A 181 20.70 -7.84 25.47
CA LYS A 181 21.63 -8.94 25.23
C LYS A 181 20.87 -10.28 25.27
N ARG A 182 20.87 -11.01 24.16
CA ARG A 182 20.43 -12.42 24.13
C ARG A 182 21.40 -13.27 24.96
N SER A 183 20.96 -13.68 26.15
CA SER A 183 21.67 -14.64 26.98
C SER A 183 20.97 -16.00 26.89
N MET A 184 21.67 -16.99 26.34
CA MET A 184 21.32 -18.40 26.38
C MET A 184 21.54 -18.92 27.82
N ALA A 185 20.48 -19.34 28.51
CA ALA A 185 20.49 -20.17 29.72
C ALA A 185 19.03 -20.38 30.16
N THR A 186 18.54 -21.46 30.74
CA THR A 186 18.98 -22.82 31.03
C THR A 186 17.68 -23.52 31.44
N ARG A 187 17.48 -24.77 31.00
CA ARG A 187 16.36 -25.62 31.45
C ARG A 187 16.35 -25.69 32.98
N VAL A 188 15.21 -25.39 33.60
CA VAL A 188 14.91 -25.84 34.96
C VAL A 188 13.55 -26.53 34.93
N PHE A 189 13.61 -27.86 35.04
CA PHE A 189 12.51 -28.71 35.44
C PHE A 189 12.17 -28.39 36.91
N PHE A 190 10.90 -28.14 37.22
CA PHE A 190 10.37 -28.44 38.55
C PHE A 190 8.94 -28.96 38.40
N GLY A 191 8.77 -30.25 38.64
CA GLY A 191 7.48 -30.90 38.76
C GLY A 191 7.01 -30.89 40.22
N ALA A 192 5.72 -30.66 40.39
CA ALA A 192 4.81 -31.04 41.49
C ALA A 192 3.60 -30.11 41.32
N GLY A 193 2.42 -30.54 40.88
CA GLY A 193 1.66 -31.64 41.44
C GLY A 193 0.60 -31.05 42.38
N VAL A 194 -0.50 -30.53 41.84
CA VAL A 194 -1.79 -30.42 42.55
C VAL A 194 -2.92 -30.56 41.51
N VAL A 195 -3.60 -31.69 41.58
CA VAL A 195 -4.88 -31.97 40.93
C VAL A 195 -5.98 -31.41 41.82
N VAL A 196 -6.84 -30.54 41.31
CA VAL A 196 -8.16 -30.28 41.89
C VAL A 196 -9.18 -30.36 40.77
N ALA A 197 -9.97 -31.43 40.83
CA ALA A 197 -11.20 -31.63 40.07
C ALA A 197 -12.40 -31.16 40.89
N LEU A 198 -13.50 -30.84 40.18
CA LEU A 198 -14.90 -30.52 40.59
C LEU A 198 -15.29 -29.12 40.07
N ALA A 199 -16.42 -28.89 39.40
CA ALA A 199 -17.60 -29.72 39.14
C ALA A 199 -18.38 -29.19 37.92
N VAL A 200 -19.17 -30.11 37.38
CA VAL A 200 -20.22 -29.97 36.37
C VAL A 200 -21.28 -28.94 36.75
N ALA A 201 -21.76 -28.15 35.77
CA ALA A 201 -23.13 -27.66 35.75
C ALA A 201 -23.55 -27.29 34.31
N SER A 202 -24.30 -28.21 33.69
CA SER A 202 -25.17 -27.98 32.53
C SER A 202 -26.48 -27.36 33.00
N PHE A 203 -26.93 -26.26 32.40
CA PHE A 203 -28.30 -25.72 32.36
C PHE A 203 -28.20 -24.55 31.35
N TRP A 204 -28.92 -24.43 30.24
CA TRP A 204 -30.18 -25.00 29.75
C TRP A 204 -30.12 -24.99 28.21
#